data_AF-A0A7S2G6T0-F1
#
_entry.id   AF-A0A7S2G6T0-F1
#
_cell.length_a   1.000
_cell.length_b   1.000
_cell.length_c   1.000
_cell.angle_alpha   90.00
_cell.angle_beta   90.00
_cell.angle_gamma   90.00
#
_symmetry.space_group_name_H-M   'P 1'
#
loop_
_entity.id
_entity.type
_entity.pdbx_description
1 polymer ?
#
loop_
_entity_poly.entity_id
_entity_poly.type
_entity_poly.pdbx_seq_one_letter_code
_entity_poly.pdbx_strand_id
1 'polypeptide(L)'
;RKGPVGKGHLSLVPCYFRRLELSEAARARLGDGADLVAHNGWVMDWPATKDFAAPTWRFVYLRRHLCAWGDCVKLRYGDAPADAPFLWDFMTRYATSMAGIFHAIRLDNAHSTPLHVSQHVLAQVRKTNPHCWIFAELFTGDFQTDLLYQRTLGINALIREAMQCNDVADISHKLGSDLWGAHPLGAISQVPTLDRLLQSQKPAGAGALVRGGNASFALIPTRAMPLRPRSCPALLFDCTHDNQTPKEKRHPRDALPNAAL
;
A
#
# COMPACT_ATOMS: atom_id res chain seq x y z
N ARG A 1 -5.42 -9.05 28.31
CA ARG A 1 -4.46 -9.86 29.11
C ARG A 1 -4.63 -9.46 30.58
N LYS A 2 -4.96 -10.40 31.48
CA LYS A 2 -5.16 -10.15 32.94
C LYS A 2 -3.95 -10.62 33.77
N GLY A 3 -2.75 -10.59 33.19
CA GLY A 3 -1.53 -11.05 33.85
C GLY A 3 -1.08 -10.06 34.94
N PRO A 4 -0.44 -10.54 36.02
CA PRO A 4 0.11 -9.67 37.06
C PRO A 4 1.26 -8.80 36.53
N VAL A 5 1.58 -7.71 37.23
CA VAL A 5 2.74 -6.86 36.91
C VAL A 5 4.04 -7.63 37.27
N GLY A 6 4.97 -7.72 36.31
CA GLY A 6 6.25 -8.44 36.46
C GLY A 6 6.30 -9.79 35.73
N LYS A 7 7.51 -10.38 35.62
CA LYS A 7 7.80 -11.64 34.87
C LYS A 7 7.46 -11.60 33.38
N GLY A 8 7.98 -10.62 32.64
CA GLY A 8 7.80 -10.52 31.19
C GLY A 8 6.41 -10.02 30.75
N HIS A 9 5.49 -9.78 31.69
CA HIS A 9 4.29 -9.00 31.43
C HIS A 9 4.62 -7.51 31.41
N LEU A 10 4.19 -6.83 30.34
CA LEU A 10 4.33 -5.38 30.17
C LEU A 10 3.77 -4.65 31.39
N SER A 11 4.42 -3.53 31.73
CA SER A 11 3.97 -2.57 32.74
C SER A 11 2.49 -2.19 32.55
N LEU A 12 1.86 -1.64 33.59
CA LEU A 12 0.49 -1.07 33.55
C LEU A 12 0.27 -0.08 32.39
N VAL A 13 1.35 0.46 31.85
CA VAL A 13 1.38 1.37 30.71
C VAL A 13 2.27 0.78 29.61
N PRO A 14 1.90 0.88 28.33
CA PRO A 14 2.77 0.55 27.22
C PRO A 14 4.12 1.30 27.29
N CYS A 15 5.18 0.67 26.79
CA CYS A 15 6.47 1.32 26.65
C CYS A 15 6.40 2.25 25.42
N TYR A 16 6.34 3.57 25.64
CA TYR A 16 6.32 4.57 24.56
C TYR A 16 7.72 4.97 24.09
N PHE A 17 8.71 4.85 24.96
CA PHE A 17 10.10 5.20 24.69
C PHE A 17 11.02 4.11 25.20
N ARG A 18 12.03 3.77 24.41
CA ARG A 18 13.10 2.86 24.81
C ARG A 18 14.38 3.64 25.02
N ARG A 19 15.07 3.35 26.12
CA ARG A 19 16.43 3.80 26.36
C ARG A 19 17.41 2.84 25.68
N LEU A 20 18.34 3.38 24.90
CA LEU A 20 19.39 2.66 24.20
C LEU A 20 20.69 2.72 25.00
N GLU A 21 21.47 1.65 24.93
CA GLU A 21 22.84 1.65 25.43
C GLU A 21 23.76 2.26 24.37
N LEU A 22 24.09 3.53 24.55
CA LEU A 22 25.02 4.24 23.67
C LEU A 22 26.46 3.87 23.99
N SER A 23 27.26 3.59 22.95
CA SER A 23 28.72 3.52 23.06
C SER A 23 29.30 4.87 23.49
N GLU A 24 30.51 4.87 24.04
CA GLU A 24 31.19 6.11 24.47
C GLU A 24 31.30 7.12 23.33
N ALA A 25 31.68 6.66 22.13
CA ALA A 25 31.74 7.49 20.93
C ALA A 25 30.38 8.06 20.53
N ALA A 26 29.29 7.28 20.65
CA ALA A 26 27.94 7.75 20.35
C ALA A 26 27.46 8.79 21.37
N ARG A 27 27.76 8.58 22.66
CA ARG A 27 27.43 9.53 23.73
C ARG A 27 28.18 10.85 23.56
N ALA A 28 29.47 10.80 23.23
CA ALA A 28 30.27 11.98 22.95
C ALA A 28 29.75 12.79 21.74
N ARG A 29 29.24 12.10 20.70
CA ARG A 29 28.70 12.74 19.50
C ARG A 29 27.31 13.34 19.67
N LEU A 30 26.43 12.62 20.37
CA LEU A 30 24.99 12.96 20.45
C LEU A 30 24.64 13.80 21.69
N GLY A 31 25.52 13.82 22.70
CA GLY A 31 25.25 14.46 23.98
C GLY A 31 24.32 13.65 24.89
N ASP A 32 24.04 14.20 26.07
CA ASP A 32 23.18 13.57 27.07
C ASP A 32 21.70 13.64 26.65
N GLY A 33 20.95 12.55 26.93
CA GLY A 33 19.52 12.44 26.63
C GLY A 33 19.17 11.93 25.22
N ALA A 34 20.16 11.72 24.35
CA ALA A 34 19.98 11.14 23.02
C ALA A 34 19.83 9.61 23.00
N ASP A 35 19.84 8.98 24.18
CA ASP A 35 19.64 7.57 24.40
C ASP A 35 18.15 7.17 24.37
N LEU A 36 17.21 8.12 24.45
CA LEU A 36 15.78 7.84 24.43
C LEU A 36 15.19 7.94 23.02
N VAL A 37 14.64 6.82 22.53
CA VAL A 37 13.97 6.74 21.23
C VAL A 37 12.50 6.38 21.38
N ALA A 38 11.66 6.91 20.49
CA ALA A 38 10.22 6.64 20.49
C ALA A 38 9.89 5.30 19.81
N HIS A 39 8.95 4.56 20.39
CA HIS A 39 8.33 3.41 19.75
C HIS A 39 7.38 3.83 18.63
N ASN A 40 7.25 2.99 17.61
CA ASN A 40 6.22 3.18 16.59
C ASN A 40 4.87 2.65 17.08
N GLY A 41 3.83 2.78 16.24
CA GLY A 41 2.49 2.31 16.54
C GLY A 41 1.48 2.88 15.57
N TRP A 42 0.23 2.88 15.99
CA TRP A 42 -0.86 3.49 15.24
C TRP A 42 -1.77 4.30 16.18
N VAL A 43 -2.47 5.28 15.59
CA VAL A 43 -3.42 6.15 16.29
C VAL A 43 -4.77 6.01 15.58
N MET A 44 -5.86 5.79 16.33
CA MET A 44 -7.20 5.71 15.76
C MET A 44 -7.50 6.97 14.93
N ASP A 45 -8.08 6.78 13.74
CA ASP A 45 -8.55 7.84 12.85
C ASP A 45 -7.50 8.91 12.50
N TRP A 46 -6.23 8.50 12.45
CA TRP A 46 -5.14 9.42 12.13
C TRP A 46 -4.97 9.60 10.62
N PRO A 47 -4.74 10.84 10.13
CA PRO A 47 -4.49 11.07 8.72
C PRO A 47 -3.23 10.36 8.23
N ALA A 48 -3.37 9.45 7.27
CA ALA A 48 -2.27 8.70 6.64
C ALA A 48 -1.09 9.59 6.20
N THR A 49 -1.37 10.79 5.68
CA THR A 49 -0.33 11.68 5.14
C THR A 49 0.48 12.43 6.20
N LYS A 50 0.17 12.26 7.49
CA LYS A 50 0.77 13.02 8.59
C LYS A 50 1.55 12.11 9.53
N ASP A 51 2.80 12.43 9.78
CA ASP A 51 3.56 11.76 10.82
C ASP A 51 3.08 12.18 12.22
N PHE A 52 2.49 11.25 12.95
CA PHE A 52 2.04 11.48 14.33
C PHE A 52 3.18 11.77 15.32
N ALA A 53 4.43 11.45 14.97
CA ALA A 53 5.60 11.77 15.79
C ALA A 53 6.25 13.11 15.43
N ALA A 54 5.74 13.83 14.43
CA ALA A 54 6.28 15.13 14.08
C ALA A 54 6.14 16.12 15.25
N PRO A 55 7.02 17.14 15.37
CA PRO A 55 6.96 18.14 16.43
C PRO A 55 5.61 18.88 16.55
N THR A 56 4.91 19.02 15.43
CA THR A 56 3.55 19.58 15.35
C THR A 56 2.52 18.75 16.14
N TRP A 57 2.74 17.44 16.23
CA TRP A 57 1.83 16.46 16.85
C TRP A 57 2.38 15.89 18.15
N ARG A 58 3.27 16.63 18.85
CA ARG A 58 3.91 16.24 20.12
C ARG A 58 2.96 15.69 21.20
N PHE A 59 1.69 16.09 21.15
CA PHE A 59 0.66 15.65 22.10
C PHE A 59 0.19 14.21 21.91
N VAL A 60 0.53 13.53 20.81
CA VAL A 60 0.14 12.12 20.59
C VAL A 60 0.76 11.22 21.66
N TYR A 61 2.07 11.35 21.90
CA TYR A 61 2.77 10.62 22.95
C TYR A 61 2.38 11.11 24.35
N LEU A 62 2.28 12.43 24.56
CA LEU A 62 1.96 13.00 25.87
C LEU A 62 0.56 12.62 26.36
N ARG A 63 -0.44 12.67 25.46
CA ARG A 63 -1.82 12.28 25.77
C ARG A 63 -2.07 10.77 25.67
N ARG A 64 -1.05 9.99 25.31
CA ARG A 64 -1.12 8.52 25.19
C ARG A 64 -2.17 8.05 24.18
N HIS A 65 -2.35 8.79 23.09
CA HIS A 65 -3.26 8.40 22.01
C HIS A 65 -2.69 7.28 21.13
N LEU A 66 -1.37 7.04 21.21
CA LEU A 66 -0.69 6.01 20.44
C LEU A 66 -0.92 4.62 21.04
N CYS A 67 -1.36 3.68 20.20
CA CYS A 67 -1.24 2.25 20.45
C CYS A 67 0.20 1.84 20.12
N ALA A 68 1.08 1.89 21.12
CA ALA A 68 2.51 1.70 20.95
C ALA A 68 2.91 0.22 20.75
N TRP A 69 3.78 -0.02 19.79
CA TRP A 69 4.43 -1.30 19.52
C TRP A 69 5.80 -1.35 20.20
N GLY A 70 5.86 -1.97 21.38
CA GLY A 70 7.06 -1.97 22.25
C GLY A 70 8.24 -2.80 21.73
N ASP A 71 8.07 -3.50 20.62
CA ASP A 71 9.05 -4.33 19.92
C ASP A 71 9.80 -3.57 18.82
N CYS A 72 9.28 -2.45 18.33
CA CYS A 72 9.89 -1.67 17.24
C CYS A 72 10.09 -0.20 17.61
N VAL A 73 11.17 0.40 17.08
CA VAL A 73 11.46 1.84 17.24
C VAL A 73 11.08 2.59 15.98
N LYS A 74 10.53 3.80 16.13
CA LYS A 74 10.14 4.62 14.98
C LYS A 74 11.37 5.29 14.37
N LEU A 75 11.50 5.16 13.05
CA LEU A 75 12.62 5.72 12.30
C LEU A 75 12.31 7.15 11.84
N ARG A 76 13.21 8.09 12.17
CA ARG A 76 13.07 9.51 11.83
C ARG A 76 13.88 9.85 10.57
N TYR A 77 13.21 9.89 9.42
CA TYR A 77 13.85 10.19 8.13
C TYR A 77 14.13 11.69 7.92
N GLY A 78 13.31 12.58 8.48
CA GLY A 78 13.36 14.01 8.15
C GLY A 78 12.70 14.32 6.81
N ASP A 79 12.97 15.51 6.29
CA ASP A 79 12.41 16.01 5.03
C ASP A 79 13.28 15.59 3.83
N ALA A 80 14.59 15.39 4.05
CA ALA A 80 15.54 15.02 3.01
C ALA A 80 16.60 14.01 3.49
N PRO A 81 17.31 13.34 2.56
CA PRO A 81 18.43 12.45 2.89
C PRO A 81 19.51 13.08 3.78
N ALA A 82 19.69 14.40 3.71
CA ALA A 82 20.64 15.14 4.53
C ALA A 82 20.30 15.12 6.03
N ASP A 83 19.03 14.94 6.41
CA ASP A 83 18.58 14.98 7.81
C ASP A 83 18.94 13.70 8.58
N ALA A 84 19.04 12.57 7.86
CA ALA A 84 19.41 11.28 8.42
C ALA A 84 20.22 10.42 7.42
N PRO A 85 21.43 10.85 7.00
CA PRO A 85 22.12 10.25 5.85
C PRO A 85 22.33 8.74 5.97
N PHE A 86 22.74 8.29 7.16
CA PHE A 86 22.90 6.85 7.43
C PHE A 86 21.60 6.07 7.24
N LEU A 87 20.48 6.58 7.76
CA LEU A 87 19.20 5.88 7.72
C LEU A 87 18.71 5.75 6.27
N TRP A 88 18.79 6.84 5.50
CA TRP A 88 18.41 6.84 4.09
C TRP A 88 19.27 5.89 3.26
N ASP A 89 20.59 5.93 3.42
CA ASP A 89 21.51 5.02 2.73
C ASP A 89 21.24 3.55 3.11
N PHE A 90 21.17 3.27 4.42
CA PHE A 90 20.96 1.92 4.93
C PHE A 90 19.64 1.33 4.40
N MET A 91 18.54 2.08 4.47
CA MET A 91 17.23 1.59 4.03
C MET A 91 17.12 1.49 2.52
N THR A 92 17.80 2.38 1.78
CA THR A 92 17.90 2.27 0.32
C THR A 92 18.65 1.00 -0.07
N ARG A 93 19.83 0.74 0.52
CA ARG A 93 20.60 -0.49 0.27
C ARG A 93 19.85 -1.75 0.69
N TYR A 94 19.15 -1.70 1.82
CA TYR A 94 18.28 -2.78 2.26
C TYR A 94 17.23 -3.10 1.19
N ALA A 95 16.45 -2.10 0.76
CA ALA A 95 15.38 -2.31 -0.22
C ALA A 95 15.91 -2.75 -1.59
N THR A 96 17.01 -2.17 -2.07
CA THR A 96 17.62 -2.58 -3.36
C THR A 96 18.23 -3.97 -3.29
N SER A 97 18.80 -4.37 -2.15
CA SER A 97 19.28 -5.75 -1.95
C SER A 97 18.13 -6.75 -2.01
N MET A 98 16.98 -6.43 -1.41
CA MET A 98 15.78 -7.26 -1.48
C MET A 98 15.27 -7.36 -2.92
N ALA A 99 15.26 -6.25 -3.66
CA ALA A 99 14.86 -6.24 -5.07
C ALA A 99 15.79 -7.03 -5.99
N GLY A 100 17.05 -7.23 -5.60
CA GLY A 100 18.00 -8.09 -6.31
C GLY A 100 17.78 -9.59 -6.09
N ILE A 101 17.01 -9.97 -5.06
CA ILE A 101 16.74 -11.37 -4.69
C ILE A 101 15.30 -11.75 -5.04
N PHE A 102 14.33 -10.87 -4.76
CA PHE A 102 12.91 -11.16 -4.86
C PHE A 102 12.24 -10.48 -6.06
N HIS A 103 11.23 -11.17 -6.61
CA HIS A 103 10.41 -10.65 -7.71
C HIS A 103 9.46 -9.53 -7.27
N ALA A 104 9.11 -9.49 -5.97
CA ALA A 104 8.11 -8.57 -5.45
C ALA A 104 8.43 -8.09 -4.04
N ILE A 105 7.91 -6.90 -3.70
CA ILE A 105 8.00 -6.31 -2.36
C ILE A 105 6.59 -5.96 -1.89
N ARG A 106 6.20 -6.48 -0.72
CA ARG A 106 5.00 -6.08 0.02
C ARG A 106 5.34 -4.86 0.88
N LEU A 107 4.63 -3.76 0.69
CA LEU A 107 4.70 -2.60 1.58
C LEU A 107 3.73 -2.78 2.74
N ASP A 108 4.29 -2.96 3.92
CA ASP A 108 3.56 -3.07 5.18
C ASP A 108 3.17 -1.69 5.69
N ASN A 109 1.93 -1.55 6.17
CA ASN A 109 1.32 -0.28 6.61
C ASN A 109 1.80 0.94 5.78
N ALA A 110 1.67 0.88 4.46
CA ALA A 110 2.32 1.84 3.55
C ALA A 110 1.93 3.30 3.81
N HIS A 111 0.73 3.50 4.35
CA HIS A 111 0.19 4.79 4.77
C HIS A 111 0.89 5.41 5.99
N SER A 112 1.67 4.64 6.76
CA SER A 112 2.40 5.14 7.95
C SER A 112 3.83 5.61 7.65
N THR A 113 4.30 5.42 6.41
CA THR A 113 5.61 5.89 5.95
C THR A 113 5.44 7.18 5.15
N PRO A 114 6.24 8.24 5.42
CA PRO A 114 6.16 9.48 4.65
C PRO A 114 6.34 9.23 3.15
N LEU A 115 5.48 9.85 2.35
CA LEU A 115 5.37 9.54 0.92
C LEU A 115 6.69 9.79 0.16
N HIS A 116 7.43 10.84 0.51
CA HIS A 116 8.71 11.17 -0.12
C HIS A 116 9.81 10.14 0.15
N VAL A 117 9.79 9.51 1.33
CA VAL A 117 10.72 8.45 1.71
C VAL A 117 10.45 7.22 0.84
N SER A 118 9.21 6.75 0.82
CA SER A 118 8.79 5.61 0.01
C SER A 118 9.07 5.84 -1.47
N GLN A 119 8.79 7.05 -1.98
CA GLN A 119 9.03 7.41 -3.38
C GLN A 119 10.52 7.32 -3.74
N HIS A 120 11.40 7.84 -2.90
CA HIS A 120 12.85 7.77 -3.12
C HIS A 120 13.34 6.33 -3.15
N VAL A 121 13.00 5.54 -2.12
CA VAL A 121 13.48 4.16 -1.97
C VAL A 121 12.96 3.28 -3.12
N LEU A 122 11.67 3.39 -3.46
CA LEU A 122 11.09 2.62 -4.55
C LEU A 122 11.63 3.02 -5.92
N ALA A 123 12.01 4.29 -6.12
CA ALA A 123 12.69 4.72 -7.34
C ALA A 123 14.06 4.04 -7.49
N GLN A 124 14.81 3.85 -6.40
CA GLN A 124 16.08 3.11 -6.45
C GLN A 124 15.85 1.61 -6.65
N VAL A 125 14.86 1.03 -5.99
CA VAL A 125 14.43 -0.36 -6.21
C VAL A 125 14.14 -0.61 -7.68
N ARG A 126 13.35 0.25 -8.34
CA ARG A 126 13.00 0.10 -9.75
C ARG A 126 14.16 0.39 -10.71
N LYS A 127 15.19 1.15 -10.29
CA LYS A 127 16.43 1.27 -11.06
C LYS A 127 17.24 -0.03 -11.02
N THR A 128 17.31 -0.68 -9.86
CA THR A 128 18.02 -1.96 -9.69
C THR A 128 17.27 -3.12 -10.35
N ASN A 129 15.95 -3.18 -10.16
CA ASN A 129 15.07 -4.19 -10.75
C ASN A 129 13.82 -3.52 -11.35
N PRO A 130 13.85 -3.18 -12.66
CA PRO A 130 12.73 -2.54 -13.35
C PRO A 130 11.43 -3.34 -13.32
N HIS A 131 11.52 -4.67 -13.15
CA HIS A 131 10.39 -5.59 -13.12
C HIS A 131 9.91 -5.92 -11.71
N CYS A 132 10.51 -5.32 -10.66
CA CYS A 132 10.08 -5.54 -9.28
C CYS A 132 8.60 -5.15 -9.12
N TRP A 133 7.81 -6.11 -8.67
CA TRP A 133 6.38 -5.94 -8.46
C TRP A 133 6.11 -5.42 -7.05
N ILE A 134 5.45 -4.28 -6.93
CA ILE A 134 5.21 -3.61 -5.64
C ILE A 134 3.73 -3.69 -5.32
N PHE A 135 3.37 -4.29 -4.19
CA PHE A 135 1.99 -4.31 -3.70
C PHE A 135 1.95 -3.83 -2.26
N ALA A 136 0.84 -3.22 -1.86
CA ALA A 136 0.79 -2.50 -0.59
C ALA A 136 -0.46 -2.81 0.23
N GLU A 137 -0.25 -2.94 1.53
CA GLU A 137 -1.29 -2.75 2.52
C GLU A 137 -1.54 -1.25 2.70
N LEU A 138 -2.62 -0.75 2.08
CA LEU A 138 -2.98 0.65 2.09
C LEU A 138 -4.46 0.80 2.44
N PHE A 139 -4.72 1.27 3.66
CA PHE A 139 -6.05 1.48 4.23
C PHE A 139 -6.18 2.92 4.69
N THR A 140 -6.22 3.88 3.76
CA THR A 140 -6.30 5.30 4.13
C THR A 140 -7.71 5.74 4.54
N GLY A 141 -8.73 4.94 4.21
CA GLY A 141 -10.14 5.29 4.40
C GLY A 141 -10.65 6.34 3.40
N ASP A 142 -9.79 6.85 2.52
CA ASP A 142 -10.13 7.85 1.52
C ASP A 142 -9.60 7.46 0.14
N PHE A 143 -10.51 7.30 -0.82
CA PHE A 143 -10.15 6.85 -2.16
C PHE A 143 -9.19 7.81 -2.88
N GLN A 144 -9.29 9.13 -2.64
CA GLN A 144 -8.39 10.11 -3.26
C GLN A 144 -6.96 9.98 -2.72
N THR A 145 -6.82 9.75 -1.43
CA THR A 145 -5.54 9.47 -0.79
C THR A 145 -4.95 8.16 -1.29
N ASP A 146 -5.76 7.10 -1.43
CA ASP A 146 -5.29 5.85 -2.04
C ASP A 146 -4.74 6.07 -3.46
N LEU A 147 -5.43 6.86 -4.29
CA LEU A 147 -4.98 7.20 -5.65
C LEU A 147 -3.67 8.00 -5.64
N LEU A 148 -3.50 8.92 -4.67
CA LEU A 148 -2.25 9.67 -4.50
C LEU A 148 -1.07 8.74 -4.23
N TYR A 149 -1.22 7.76 -3.33
CA TYR A 149 -0.17 6.79 -3.05
C TYR A 149 0.12 5.91 -4.26
N GLN A 150 -0.91 5.40 -4.93
CA GLN A 150 -0.77 4.56 -6.12
C GLN A 150 0.04 5.26 -7.22
N ARG A 151 -0.33 6.50 -7.58
CA ARG A 151 0.33 7.25 -8.65
C ARG A 151 1.74 7.71 -8.29
N THR A 152 1.98 8.05 -7.02
CA THR A 152 3.28 8.57 -6.59
C THR A 152 4.30 7.44 -6.37
N LEU A 153 3.87 6.30 -5.83
CA LEU A 153 4.75 5.17 -5.52
C LEU A 153 4.84 4.15 -6.65
N GLY A 154 3.93 4.22 -7.63
CA GLY A 154 3.82 3.23 -8.71
C GLY A 154 3.47 1.85 -8.16
N ILE A 155 2.46 1.77 -7.29
CA ILE A 155 1.99 0.51 -6.72
C ILE A 155 1.29 -0.32 -7.81
N ASN A 156 1.68 -1.59 -7.94
CA ASN A 156 1.11 -2.52 -8.91
C ASN A 156 -0.21 -3.14 -8.46
N ALA A 157 -0.42 -3.36 -7.16
CA ALA A 157 -1.69 -3.84 -6.61
C ALA A 157 -1.89 -3.41 -5.16
N LEU A 158 -3.15 -3.28 -4.74
CA LEU A 158 -3.53 -3.04 -3.35
C LEU A 158 -4.09 -4.29 -2.71
N ILE A 159 -3.64 -4.57 -1.49
CA ILE A 159 -4.16 -5.67 -0.69
C ILE A 159 -5.61 -5.39 -0.31
N ARG A 160 -6.45 -6.41 -0.49
CA ARG A 160 -7.85 -6.45 -0.05
C ARG A 160 -8.07 -7.74 0.73
N GLU A 161 -8.89 -7.69 1.77
CA GLU A 161 -9.03 -8.78 2.74
C GLU A 161 -10.49 -9.24 2.82
N ALA A 162 -10.78 -10.47 2.39
CA ALA A 162 -12.13 -11.04 2.45
C ALA A 162 -12.59 -11.28 3.90
N MET A 163 -11.68 -11.60 4.81
CA MET A 163 -12.01 -11.74 6.24
C MET A 163 -12.49 -10.44 6.86
N GLN A 164 -12.20 -9.26 6.29
CA GLN A 164 -12.72 -7.98 6.80
C GLN A 164 -14.17 -7.70 6.38
N CYS A 165 -14.75 -8.55 5.53
CA CYS A 165 -16.17 -8.45 5.22
C CYS A 165 -17.02 -8.91 6.41
N ASN A 166 -17.98 -8.06 6.79
CA ASN A 166 -18.82 -8.28 7.98
C ASN A 166 -19.88 -9.35 7.75
N ASP A 167 -20.43 -9.42 6.54
CA ASP A 167 -21.49 -10.34 6.16
C ASP A 167 -21.37 -10.75 4.68
N VAL A 168 -22.28 -11.62 4.25
CA VAL A 168 -22.33 -12.18 2.89
C VAL A 168 -22.67 -11.11 1.84
N ALA A 169 -23.44 -10.08 2.21
CA ALA A 169 -23.77 -8.99 1.29
C ALA A 169 -22.57 -8.08 1.05
N ASP A 170 -21.78 -7.81 2.08
CA ASP A 170 -20.56 -6.99 2.01
C ASP A 170 -19.51 -7.63 1.09
N ILE A 171 -19.22 -8.92 1.25
CA ILE A 171 -18.29 -9.62 0.33
C ILE A 171 -18.83 -9.62 -1.11
N SER A 172 -20.12 -9.86 -1.30
CA SER A 172 -20.74 -9.85 -2.63
C SER A 172 -20.66 -8.46 -3.29
N HIS A 173 -20.89 -7.40 -2.51
CA HIS A 173 -20.78 -6.02 -2.98
C HIS A 173 -19.34 -5.67 -3.38
N LYS A 174 -18.37 -6.06 -2.55
CA LYS A 174 -16.94 -5.83 -2.82
C LYS A 174 -16.47 -6.59 -4.05
N LEU A 175 -16.80 -7.88 -4.18
CA LEU A 175 -16.47 -8.68 -5.36
C LEU A 175 -17.14 -8.19 -6.65
N GLY A 176 -18.30 -7.53 -6.55
CA GLY A 176 -18.96 -6.88 -7.67
C GLY A 176 -18.45 -5.48 -8.00
N SER A 177 -17.51 -4.93 -7.22
CA SER A 177 -16.98 -3.59 -7.39
C SER A 177 -15.79 -3.56 -8.35
N ASP A 178 -15.75 -2.54 -9.21
CA ASP A 178 -14.59 -2.23 -10.06
C ASP A 178 -13.29 -2.06 -9.23
N LEU A 179 -13.40 -1.66 -7.96
CA LEU A 179 -12.25 -1.52 -7.04
C LEU A 179 -11.56 -2.86 -6.75
N TRP A 180 -12.31 -3.96 -6.83
CA TRP A 180 -11.79 -5.32 -6.64
C TRP A 180 -11.60 -6.04 -7.99
N GLY A 181 -11.70 -5.31 -9.10
CA GLY A 181 -11.43 -5.82 -10.44
C GLY A 181 -12.65 -6.41 -11.16
N ALA A 182 -13.85 -6.19 -10.64
CA ALA A 182 -15.07 -6.66 -11.30
C ALA A 182 -15.31 -5.94 -12.63
N HIS A 183 -15.89 -6.65 -13.59
CA HIS A 183 -16.41 -6.07 -14.83
C HIS A 183 -17.80 -6.65 -15.09
N PRO A 184 -18.86 -5.82 -15.16
CA PRO A 184 -20.21 -6.32 -15.37
C PRO A 184 -20.34 -7.10 -16.69
N LEU A 185 -21.11 -8.21 -16.64
CA LEU A 185 -21.50 -8.92 -17.85
C LEU A 185 -22.34 -7.99 -18.74
N GLY A 186 -21.95 -7.88 -20.01
CA GLY A 186 -22.60 -6.97 -20.96
C GLY A 186 -22.20 -5.49 -20.80
N ALA A 187 -21.12 -5.18 -20.07
CA ALA A 187 -20.58 -3.83 -20.00
C ALA A 187 -20.31 -3.27 -21.41
N ILE A 188 -20.70 -2.02 -21.62
CA ILE A 188 -20.54 -1.36 -22.92
C ILE A 188 -19.04 -1.24 -23.22
N SER A 189 -18.62 -1.80 -24.36
CA SER A 189 -17.25 -1.62 -24.81
C SER A 189 -17.02 -0.16 -25.15
N GLN A 190 -16.13 0.47 -24.39
CA GLN A 190 -15.71 1.86 -24.58
C GLN A 190 -14.72 1.99 -25.76
N VAL A 191 -15.05 1.35 -26.87
CA VAL A 191 -14.39 1.57 -28.16
C VAL A 191 -14.47 3.07 -28.44
N PRO A 192 -13.37 3.74 -28.82
CA PRO A 192 -13.45 5.13 -29.26
C PRO A 192 -14.54 5.24 -30.31
N THR A 193 -15.50 6.14 -30.13
CA THR A 193 -16.50 6.43 -31.15
C THR A 193 -15.80 6.64 -32.50
N LEU A 194 -16.38 6.07 -33.57
CA LEU A 194 -15.90 6.25 -34.95
C LEU A 194 -15.57 7.72 -35.27
N ASP A 195 -16.25 8.65 -34.61
CA ASP A 195 -16.07 10.10 -34.74
C ASP A 195 -14.62 10.57 -34.58
N ARG A 196 -13.78 9.90 -33.77
CA ARG A 196 -12.36 10.24 -33.66
C ARG A 196 -11.50 9.74 -34.82
N LEU A 197 -11.92 8.69 -35.52
CA LEU A 197 -11.19 8.11 -36.66
C LEU A 197 -11.50 8.79 -37.99
N LEU A 198 -12.66 9.45 -38.10
CA LEU A 198 -13.03 10.19 -39.31
C LEU A 198 -12.12 11.41 -39.58
N GLN A 199 -11.36 11.85 -38.57
CA GLN A 199 -10.44 12.99 -38.69
C GLN A 199 -8.98 12.59 -38.96
N SER A 200 -8.62 11.30 -38.85
CA SER A 200 -7.25 10.83 -39.08
C SER A 200 -7.16 9.97 -40.35
N GLN A 201 -6.85 10.65 -41.45
CA GLN A 201 -6.30 10.15 -42.71
C GLN A 201 -7.17 9.23 -43.58
N LYS A 202 -7.36 9.66 -44.85
CA LYS A 202 -7.62 8.73 -45.97
C LYS A 202 -6.51 7.67 -45.96
N PRO A 203 -6.83 6.36 -45.84
CA PRO A 203 -5.81 5.33 -46.03
C PRO A 203 -5.47 5.29 -47.51
N ALA A 204 -4.23 5.66 -47.86
CA ALA A 204 -3.66 5.31 -49.14
C ALA A 204 -3.33 3.80 -49.12
N GLY A 205 -4.26 3.00 -49.64
CA GLY A 205 -4.06 1.57 -49.91
C GLY A 205 -4.34 0.62 -48.73
N ALA A 206 -4.96 -0.51 -49.07
CA ALA A 206 -5.38 -1.65 -48.23
C ALA A 206 -6.56 -1.39 -47.26
N GLY A 207 -7.63 -2.16 -47.20
CA GLY A 207 -8.07 -3.36 -47.92
C GLY A 207 -9.58 -3.52 -47.70
N ALA A 208 -10.20 -4.34 -48.54
CA ALA A 208 -11.64 -4.45 -48.75
C ALA A 208 -12.50 -4.55 -47.47
N LEU A 209 -13.59 -3.78 -47.44
CA LEU A 209 -14.77 -4.07 -46.63
C LEU A 209 -15.25 -5.48 -46.98
N VAL A 210 -15.14 -6.42 -46.04
CA VAL A 210 -15.81 -7.73 -46.16
C VAL A 210 -17.31 -7.47 -46.06
N ARG A 211 -18.01 -7.50 -47.19
CA ARG A 211 -19.47 -7.50 -47.25
C ARG A 211 -19.99 -8.86 -46.78
N GLY A 212 -20.10 -9.04 -45.47
CA GLY A 212 -21.04 -9.97 -44.84
C GLY A 212 -22.27 -9.19 -44.41
N GLY A 213 -23.47 -9.66 -44.73
CA GLY A 213 -24.74 -8.95 -44.52
C GLY A 213 -24.91 -8.34 -43.12
N ASN A 214 -25.33 -7.08 -43.11
CA ASN A 214 -25.92 -6.33 -41.99
C ASN A 214 -25.07 -6.04 -40.74
N ALA A 215 -23.74 -6.17 -40.78
CA ALA A 215 -22.87 -5.59 -39.75
C ALA A 215 -21.60 -5.00 -40.36
N SER A 216 -21.58 -3.70 -40.57
CA SER A 216 -20.34 -2.97 -40.89
C SER A 216 -19.48 -2.87 -39.62
N PHE A 217 -18.57 -3.82 -39.43
CA PHE A 217 -17.51 -3.68 -38.42
C PHE A 217 -16.51 -2.64 -38.91
N ALA A 218 -16.40 -1.51 -38.21
CA ALA A 218 -15.34 -0.56 -38.47
C ALA A 218 -14.00 -1.18 -38.05
N LEU A 219 -13.08 -1.31 -39.01
CA LEU A 219 -11.68 -1.61 -38.74
C LEU A 219 -11.07 -0.41 -38.01
N ILE A 220 -10.94 -0.52 -36.70
CA ILE A 220 -10.25 0.48 -35.88
C ILE A 220 -8.75 0.26 -36.08
N PRO A 221 -8.01 1.24 -36.60
CA PRO A 221 -6.57 1.18 -36.65
C PRO A 221 -6.07 0.93 -35.22
N THR A 222 -5.44 -0.22 -35.00
CA THR A 222 -4.91 -0.72 -33.73
C THR A 222 -3.81 0.16 -33.10
N ARG A 223 -3.60 1.38 -33.62
CA ARG A 223 -2.40 2.19 -33.33
C ARG A 223 -2.50 3.06 -32.07
N ALA A 224 -3.68 3.27 -31.49
CA ALA A 224 -3.79 4.04 -30.25
C ALA A 224 -4.99 3.59 -29.40
N MET A 225 -4.72 2.79 -28.37
CA MET A 225 -5.69 2.60 -27.29
C MET A 225 -5.58 3.77 -26.30
N PRO A 226 -6.69 4.46 -25.96
CA PRO A 226 -6.63 5.52 -24.97
C PRO A 226 -6.25 4.94 -23.60
N LEU A 227 -5.25 5.53 -22.95
CA LEU A 227 -4.96 5.25 -21.54
C LEU A 227 -6.15 5.68 -20.70
N ARG A 228 -6.73 4.73 -19.97
CA ARG A 228 -7.87 5.01 -19.09
C ARG A 228 -7.38 5.14 -17.65
N PRO A 229 -7.86 6.13 -16.90
CA PRO A 229 -7.68 6.15 -15.46
C PRO A 229 -8.23 4.85 -14.89
N ARG A 230 -7.38 4.10 -14.20
CA ARG A 230 -7.76 2.92 -13.42
C ARG A 230 -7.02 2.97 -12.11
N SER A 231 -7.67 2.56 -11.04
CA SER A 231 -6.93 2.20 -9.82
C SER A 231 -6.04 1.00 -10.13
N CYS A 232 -5.00 0.80 -9.32
CA CYS A 232 -4.30 -0.46 -9.34
C CYS A 232 -5.29 -1.61 -9.06
N PRO A 233 -5.06 -2.80 -9.65
CA PRO A 233 -5.87 -3.97 -9.34
C PRO A 233 -5.81 -4.32 -7.85
N ALA A 234 -6.85 -5.00 -7.38
CA ALA A 234 -6.83 -5.62 -6.06
C ALA A 234 -6.02 -6.92 -6.09
N LEU A 235 -5.20 -7.13 -5.06
CA LEU A 235 -4.68 -8.43 -4.67
C LEU A 235 -5.55 -8.91 -3.50
N LEU A 236 -6.55 -9.73 -3.82
CA LEU A 236 -7.51 -10.23 -2.85
C LEU A 236 -6.91 -11.43 -2.10
N PHE A 237 -6.84 -11.29 -0.78
CA PHE A 237 -6.57 -12.40 0.13
C PHE A 237 -7.89 -12.89 0.74
N ASP A 238 -8.10 -14.19 0.66
CA ASP A 238 -9.16 -14.89 1.37
C ASP A 238 -9.01 -14.71 2.89
N CYS A 239 -7.77 -14.83 3.39
CA CYS A 239 -7.36 -14.56 4.77
C CYS A 239 -5.88 -14.10 4.81
N THR A 240 -5.60 -12.94 5.38
CA THR A 240 -4.21 -12.50 5.61
C THR A 240 -3.63 -13.09 6.90
N HIS A 241 -2.33 -12.90 7.11
CA HIS A 241 -1.63 -13.38 8.31
C HIS A 241 -2.00 -12.60 9.58
N ASP A 242 -2.57 -11.41 9.44
CA ASP A 242 -3.07 -10.59 10.57
C ASP A 242 -4.56 -10.79 10.85
N ASN A 243 -5.25 -11.53 9.98
CA ASN A 243 -6.68 -11.79 10.16
C ASN A 243 -6.92 -12.89 11.19
N GLN A 244 -8.00 -12.72 11.96
CA GLN A 244 -8.64 -13.85 12.62
C GLN A 244 -9.01 -14.90 11.56
N THR A 245 -8.72 -16.16 11.85
CA THR A 245 -9.03 -17.28 10.96
C THR A 245 -10.56 -17.42 10.76
N PRO A 246 -11.02 -18.09 9.69
CA PRO A 246 -12.45 -18.39 9.51
C PRO A 246 -13.08 -19.07 10.73
N LYS A 247 -12.33 -19.90 11.45
CA LYS A 247 -12.77 -20.54 12.70
C LYS A 247 -13.02 -19.54 13.83
N GLU A 248 -12.16 -18.53 13.95
CA GLU A 248 -12.22 -17.55 15.04
C GLU A 248 -13.27 -16.47 14.78
N LYS A 249 -13.39 -16.02 13.52
CA LYS A 249 -14.30 -14.93 13.14
C LYS A 249 -15.70 -15.40 12.75
N ARG A 250 -15.80 -16.58 12.13
CA ARG A 250 -17.03 -17.10 11.51
C ARG A 250 -17.19 -18.59 11.89
N HIS A 251 -17.05 -19.48 10.91
CA HIS A 251 -17.12 -20.93 11.08
C HIS A 251 -16.02 -21.62 10.24
N PRO A 252 -15.37 -22.72 10.70
CA PRO A 252 -14.30 -23.38 9.94
C PRO A 252 -14.68 -23.80 8.51
N ARG A 253 -15.95 -24.20 8.29
CA ARG A 253 -16.45 -24.58 6.97
C ARG A 253 -16.49 -23.42 5.97
N ASP A 254 -16.45 -22.17 6.44
CA ASP A 254 -16.42 -20.98 5.59
C ASP A 254 -15.10 -20.83 4.84
N ALA A 255 -14.02 -21.48 5.30
CA ALA A 255 -12.72 -21.42 4.63
C ALA A 255 -12.79 -21.84 3.15
N LEU A 256 -13.59 -22.86 2.81
CA LEU A 256 -13.75 -23.33 1.44
C LEU A 256 -14.53 -22.35 0.54
N PRO A 257 -15.78 -21.97 0.86
CA PRO A 257 -16.53 -21.02 0.03
C PRO A 257 -15.89 -19.63 0.01
N ASN A 258 -15.31 -19.14 1.11
CA ASN A 258 -14.63 -17.83 1.13
C ASN A 258 -13.39 -17.81 0.23
N ALA A 259 -12.64 -18.91 0.13
CA ALA A 259 -11.48 -19.00 -0.76
C ALA A 259 -11.85 -19.25 -2.24
N ALA A 260 -13.06 -19.77 -2.50
CA ALA A 260 -13.54 -20.05 -3.86
C ALA A 260 -14.13 -18.81 -4.55
N LEU A 261 -14.65 -17.86 -3.77
CA LEU A 261 -15.17 -16.57 -4.23
C LEU A 261 -14.04 -15.61 -4.61
#